data_AF-A0A1F1IFC0-F1
#
_entry.id   AF-A0A1F1IFC0-F1
#
_cell.length_a   1.000
_cell.length_b   1.000
_cell.length_c   1.000
_cell.angle_alpha   90.00
_cell.angle_beta   90.00
_cell.angle_gamma   90.00
#
_symmetry.space_group_name_H-M   'P 1'
#
loop_
_entity.id
_entity.type
_entity.pdbx_description
1 polymer ?
#
loop_
_entity_poly.entity_id
_entity_poly.type
_entity_poly.pdbx_seq_one_letter_code
_entity_poly.pdbx_strand_id
1 'polypeptide(L)' 'MAAVAADVADPQRGLRAVAALRRLADELELKQVEAALAAGLGWPEIAAALGVTRQAAHKKFSRRVSTELRRPRRTETR' A
#
# COMPACT_ATOMS: atom_id res chain seq x y z
N MET A 1 14.30 -14.23 -1.50
CA MET A 1 12.97 -14.33 -0.84
C MET A 1 11.91 -14.83 -1.79
N ALA A 2 11.68 -14.20 -2.95
CA ALA A 2 10.69 -14.65 -3.94
C ALA A 2 10.91 -16.10 -4.41
N ALA A 3 12.15 -16.47 -4.76
CA ALA A 3 12.49 -17.84 -5.13
C ALA A 3 12.18 -18.86 -4.01
N VAL A 4 12.42 -18.49 -2.75
CA VAL A 4 12.11 -19.34 -1.58
C VAL A 4 10.60 -19.45 -1.35
N ALA A 5 9.85 -18.38 -1.59
CA ALA A 5 8.39 -18.39 -1.49
C ALA A 5 7.71 -19.23 -2.59
N ALA A 6 8.36 -19.36 -3.75
CA ALA A 6 7.88 -20.16 -4.88
C ALA A 6 8.29 -21.65 -4.77
N ASP A 7 9.19 -21.99 -3.86
CA ASP A 7 9.62 -23.37 -3.64
C ASP A 7 8.58 -24.15 -2.82
N VAL A 8 8.00 -25.19 -3.42
CA VAL A 8 7.00 -26.06 -2.81
C VAL A 8 7.59 -27.31 -2.17
N ALA A 9 8.91 -27.53 -2.29
CA ALA A 9 9.59 -28.68 -1.69
C ALA A 9 9.73 -28.55 -0.16
N ASP A 10 9.73 -27.33 0.37
CA ASP A 10 9.68 -27.03 1.81
C ASP A 10 8.56 -26.00 2.10
N PRO A 11 7.31 -26.46 2.31
CA PRO A 11 6.18 -25.58 2.54
C PRO A 11 6.33 -24.68 3.78
N GLN A 12 7.00 -25.14 4.83
CA GLN A 12 7.19 -24.33 6.05
C GLN A 12 8.12 -23.15 5.77
N ARG A 13 9.23 -23.38 5.07
CA ARG A 13 10.14 -22.32 4.64
C ARG A 13 9.50 -21.38 3.62
N GLY A 14 8.74 -21.93 2.67
CA GLY A 14 7.97 -21.17 1.69
C GLY A 14 6.96 -20.22 2.36
N LEU A 15 6.16 -20.71 3.31
CA LEU A 15 5.19 -19.91 4.05
C LEU A 15 5.84 -18.78 4.86
N ARG A 16 7.00 -19.02 5.48
CA ARG A 16 7.77 -17.96 6.17
C ARG A 16 8.25 -16.88 5.20
N ALA A 17 8.70 -17.27 4.00
CA ALA A 17 9.10 -16.33 2.96
C ALA A 17 7.91 -15.53 2.42
N VAL A 18 6.75 -16.16 2.19
CA VAL A 18 5.50 -15.48 1.82
C VAL A 18 5.09 -14.46 2.90
N ALA A 19 5.16 -14.84 4.19
CA ALA A 19 4.84 -13.94 5.29
C ALA A 19 5.81 -12.74 5.37
N ALA A 20 7.10 -12.94 5.05
CA ALA A 20 8.06 -11.85 4.96
C ALA A 20 7.77 -10.91 3.77
N LEU A 21 7.44 -11.47 2.60
CA LEU A 21 7.09 -10.68 1.42
C LEU A 21 5.80 -9.88 1.63
N ARG A 22 4.78 -10.44 2.30
CA ARG A 22 3.54 -9.71 2.63
C ARG A 22 3.82 -8.51 3.53
N ARG A 23 4.65 -8.68 4.58
CA ARG A 23 5.06 -7.56 5.45
C ARG A 23 5.79 -6.48 4.67
N LEU A 24 6.74 -6.87 3.82
CA LEU A 24 7.45 -5.92 2.97
C LEU A 24 6.51 -5.18 2.00
N ALA A 25 5.57 -5.90 1.38
CA ALA A 25 4.56 -5.30 0.51
C ALA A 25 3.69 -4.29 1.28
N ASP A 26 3.21 -4.64 2.47
CA ASP A 26 2.40 -3.74 3.31
C ASP A 26 3.16 -2.47 3.76
N GLU A 27 4.48 -2.55 3.95
CA GLU A 27 5.33 -1.40 4.25
C GLU A 27 5.55 -0.51 3.02
N LEU A 28 5.83 -1.13 1.87
CA LEU A 28 6.00 -0.41 0.61
C LEU A 28 4.72 0.27 0.16
N GLU A 29 3.58 -0.41 0.26
CA GLU A 29 2.27 0.19 -0.04
C GLU A 29 2.01 1.44 0.80
N LEU A 30 2.28 1.40 2.12
CA LEU A 30 2.10 2.57 2.98
C LEU A 30 3.00 3.73 2.53
N LYS A 31 4.29 3.48 2.29
CA LYS A 31 5.23 4.50 1.81
C LYS A 31 4.78 5.12 0.49
N GLN A 32 4.27 4.31 -0.43
CA GLN A 32 3.77 4.79 -1.72
C GLN A 32 2.47 5.57 -1.57
N VAL A 33 1.56 5.18 -0.67
CA VAL A 33 0.37 5.98 -0.35
C VAL A 33 0.76 7.35 0.22
N GLU A 34 1.73 7.40 1.15
CA GLU A 34 2.22 8.66 1.71
C GLU A 34 2.87 9.55 0.65
N ALA A 35 3.74 8.98 -0.20
CA ALA A 35 4.35 9.70 -1.32
C ALA A 35 3.30 10.20 -2.31
N ALA A 36 2.27 9.41 -2.61
CA ALA A 36 1.19 9.80 -3.51
C ALA A 36 0.36 10.96 -2.94
N LEU A 37 0.00 10.89 -1.65
CA LEU A 37 -0.69 11.99 -0.97
C LEU A 37 0.16 13.27 -0.95
N ALA A 38 1.47 13.16 -0.70
CA ALA A 38 2.39 14.29 -0.76
C ALA A 38 2.51 14.89 -2.17
N ALA A 39 2.43 14.05 -3.20
CA ALA A 39 2.37 14.49 -4.60
C ALA A 39 1.02 15.12 -4.97
N GLY A 40 -0.01 14.99 -4.13
CA GLY A 40 -1.34 15.56 -4.32
C GLY A 40 -2.34 14.63 -5.00
N LEU A 41 -2.00 13.35 -5.19
CA LEU A 41 -2.93 12.34 -5.67
C LEU A 41 -4.06 12.13 -4.66
N GLY A 42 -5.28 12.01 -5.16
CA GLY A 42 -6.45 11.70 -4.35
C GLY A 42 -6.57 10.21 -4.04
N TRP A 43 -7.36 9.90 -3.00
CA TRP A 43 -7.72 8.51 -2.66
C TRP A 43 -8.28 7.67 -3.84
N PRO A 44 -9.07 8.21 -4.79
CA PRO A 44 -9.49 7.46 -5.97
C PRO A 44 -8.32 7.00 -6.85
N GLU A 45 -7.35 7.86 -7.09
CA GLU A 45 -6.19 7.58 -7.96
C GLU A 45 -5.26 6.55 -7.31
N ILE A 46 -5.02 6.70 -6.00
CA ILE A 46 -4.25 5.74 -5.20
C ILE A 46 -4.93 4.36 -5.21
N ALA A 47 -6.24 4.33 -5.01
CA ALA A 47 -7.00 3.08 -5.00
C ALA A 47 -6.95 2.37 -6.37
N ALA A 48 -7.09 3.13 -7.46
CA ALA A 48 -6.96 2.61 -8.82
C ALA A 48 -5.56 2.01 -9.06
N ALA A 49 -4.49 2.70 -8.66
CA ALA A 49 -3.12 2.21 -8.80
C ALA A 49 -2.85 0.94 -7.99
N LEU A 50 -3.48 0.79 -6.82
CA LEU A 50 -3.39 -0.39 -5.97
C LEU A 50 -4.34 -1.54 -6.38
N GLY A 51 -5.22 -1.32 -7.37
CA GLY A 51 -6.21 -2.32 -7.79
C GLY A 51 -7.28 -2.62 -6.73
N VAL A 52 -7.58 -1.67 -5.84
CA VAL A 52 -8.57 -1.82 -4.77
C VAL A 52 -9.65 -0.75 -4.86
N THR A 53 -10.75 -0.93 -4.13
CA THR A 53 -11.76 0.13 -4.03
C THR A 53 -11.25 1.30 -3.19
N ARG A 54 -11.76 2.51 -3.46
CA ARG A 54 -11.47 3.70 -2.63
C ARG A 54 -11.73 3.45 -1.15
N GLN A 55 -12.83 2.78 -0.81
CA GLN A 55 -13.19 2.47 0.57
C GLN A 55 -12.19 1.51 1.22
N ALA A 56 -11.72 0.49 0.48
CA ALA A 56 -10.70 -0.44 0.97
C ALA A 56 -9.36 0.28 1.23
N ALA A 57 -8.90 1.11 0.28
CA ALA A 57 -7.70 1.92 0.45
C ALA A 57 -7.83 2.86 1.66
N HIS A 58 -8.94 3.58 1.76
CA HIS A 58 -9.18 4.49 2.89
C HIS A 58 -9.24 3.74 4.22
N LYS A 59 -9.91 2.58 4.30
CA LYS A 59 -9.95 1.76 5.51
C LYS A 59 -8.56 1.27 5.92
N LYS A 60 -7.74 0.83 4.96
CA LYS A 60 -6.40 0.27 5.21
C LYS A 60 -5.40 1.34 5.63
N PHE A 61 -5.37 2.49 4.95
CA PHE A 61 -4.27 3.46 5.07
C PHE A 61 -4.63 4.72 5.83
N SER A 62 -5.89 5.13 5.89
CA SER A 62 -6.24 6.45 6.43
C SER A 62 -5.85 6.63 7.91
N ARG A 63 -5.74 5.56 8.71
CA ARG A 63 -5.26 5.65 10.10
C ARG A 63 -3.74 5.50 10.25
N ARG A 64 -3.06 5.07 9.19
CA ARG A 64 -1.62 4.77 9.16
C ARG A 64 -0.81 5.93 8.58
N VAL A 65 -1.38 6.68 7.65
CA VAL A 65 -0.76 7.86 7.05
C VAL A 65 -0.75 9.02 8.04
N SER A 66 0.32 9.82 8.03
CA SER A 66 0.45 11.02 8.86
C SER A 66 -0.75 11.97 8.67
N THR A 67 -1.26 12.52 9.78
CA THR A 67 -2.41 13.44 9.78
C THR A 67 -2.18 14.68 8.91
N GLU A 68 -0.93 15.12 8.75
CA GLU A 68 -0.56 16.27 7.91
C GLU A 68 -0.82 16.02 6.43
N LEU A 69 -0.53 14.81 5.94
CA LEU A 69 -0.76 14.40 4.54
C LEU A 69 -2.24 14.17 4.23
N ARG A 70 -3.09 14.07 5.26
CA ARG A 70 -4.56 13.95 5.08
C ARG A 70 -5.21 15.29 4.73
N ARG A 71 -4.53 16.43 4.88
CA ARG A 71 -5.11 17.71 4.47
C ARG A 71 -5.28 17.69 2.96
N PRO A 72 -6.53 17.74 2.44
CA PRO A 72 -6.71 17.89 1.01
C PRO A 72 -6.11 19.24 0.63
N ARG A 73 -5.10 19.23 -0.25
CA ARG A 73 -4.84 20.43 -1.05
C ARG A 73 -6.14 20.72 -1.78
N ARG A 74 -6.80 21.84 -1.45
CA ARG A 74 -7.94 22.36 -2.22
C ARG A 74 -7.47 22.37 -3.67
N THR A 75 -7.97 21.44 -4.46
CA THR A 75 -7.77 21.42 -5.90
C THR A 75 -8.42 22.68 -6.43
N GLU A 76 -7.59 23.68 -6.76
CA GLU A 76 -7.99 24.79 -7.60
C GLU A 76 -8.32 24.20 -8.97
N THR A 77 -9.60 24.31 -9.32
CA THR A 77 -10.19 23.90 -10.58
C THR A 77 -9.43 24.51 -11.76
N ARG A 78 -9.05 23.70 -12.74
CA ARG A 78 -8.90 24.16 -14.13
C ARG A 78 -9.31 23.08 -15.12
#